data_AF-A0A8D4C8W7-F1
#
_entry.id   AF-A0A8D4C8W7-F1
#
_cell.length_a   1.000
_cell.length_b   1.000
_cell.length_c   1.000
_cell.angle_alpha   90.00
_cell.angle_beta   90.00
_cell.angle_gamma   90.00
#
_symmetry.space_group_name_H-M   'P 1'
#
loop_
_entity.id
_entity.type
_entity.pdbx_description
1 polymer ?
#
loop_
_entity_poly.entity_id
_entity_poly.type
_entity_poly.pdbx_seq_one_letter_code
_entity_poly.pdbx_strand_id
1 'polypeptide(L)'
;MGRKHTLPLVTTAKTVPNDFLETTDFGELMAGMTFGHKLEYDPVPGDSPTILCADWWEQPVFIRDKKAYTRKDVVLAAANKDGGAHVDNPDAKLQALQEGFWIRTVTHADGTKKTEPLADNHFRMLRRFAEELLSSKELLKLAD
;
A
#
# COMPACT_ATOMS: atom_id res chain seq x y z
N MET A 1 14.95 -7.03 -22.78
CA MET A 1 14.26 -6.27 -21.72
C MET A 1 14.45 -4.79 -21.96
N GLY A 2 13.39 -3.98 -21.87
CA GLY A 2 13.44 -2.55 -22.22
C GLY A 2 14.04 -1.67 -21.11
N ARG A 3 14.51 -0.46 -21.49
CA ARG A 3 15.08 0.58 -20.61
C ARG A 3 14.22 0.97 -19.38
N LYS A 4 12.94 0.57 -19.36
CA LYS A 4 11.97 0.90 -18.29
C LYS A 4 12.20 0.11 -16.99
N HIS A 5 12.77 -1.10 -17.05
CA HIS A 5 13.00 -1.92 -15.84
C HIS A 5 14.06 -1.32 -14.90
N THR A 6 15.00 -0.57 -15.45
CA THR A 6 16.11 0.04 -14.72
C THR A 6 15.84 1.47 -14.29
N LEU A 7 14.61 1.97 -14.48
CA LEU A 7 14.23 3.31 -14.11
C LEU A 7 14.16 3.43 -12.58
N PRO A 8 14.85 4.38 -11.95
CA PRO A 8 14.75 4.57 -10.51
C PRO A 8 13.41 5.21 -10.14
N LEU A 9 12.71 4.59 -9.20
CA LEU A 9 11.45 5.04 -8.63
C LEU A 9 11.61 5.28 -7.13
N VAL A 10 10.99 6.34 -6.63
CA VAL A 10 10.94 6.65 -5.20
C VAL A 10 10.20 5.53 -4.46
N THR A 11 10.72 5.14 -3.30
CA THR A 11 10.04 4.22 -2.40
C THR A 11 10.02 4.76 -0.98
N THR A 12 8.89 4.58 -0.32
CA THR A 12 8.70 4.84 1.11
C THR A 12 8.54 3.55 1.90
N ALA A 13 8.58 2.40 1.23
CA ALA A 13 8.54 1.10 1.87
C ALA A 13 9.91 0.76 2.48
N LYS A 14 9.89 0.36 3.74
CA LYS A 14 11.05 -0.06 4.51
C LYS A 14 11.52 -1.43 4.03
N THR A 15 12.83 -1.62 3.97
CA THR A 15 13.42 -2.96 3.81
C THR A 15 13.12 -3.78 5.05
N VAL A 16 12.62 -4.99 4.85
CA VAL A 16 12.38 -5.95 5.93
C VAL A 16 13.45 -7.05 5.90
N PRO A 17 13.94 -7.50 7.07
CA PRO A 17 14.78 -8.69 7.17
C PRO A 17 14.10 -9.95 6.58
N ASN A 18 14.89 -10.94 6.17
CA ASN A 18 14.36 -12.17 5.56
C ASN A 18 13.51 -13.00 6.54
N ASP A 19 13.80 -12.91 7.84
CA ASP A 19 13.12 -13.58 8.95
C ASP A 19 11.95 -12.75 9.51
N PHE A 20 11.65 -11.58 8.93
CA PHE A 20 10.63 -10.67 9.46
C PHE A 20 9.22 -11.31 9.55
N LEU A 21 8.89 -12.20 8.61
CA LEU A 21 7.62 -12.95 8.62
C LEU A 21 7.52 -14.02 9.71
N GLU A 22 8.64 -14.42 10.34
CA GLU A 22 8.62 -15.39 11.43
C GLU A 22 8.04 -14.79 12.71
N THR A 23 8.14 -13.47 12.86
CA THR A 23 7.81 -12.73 14.09
C THR A 23 6.65 -11.75 13.92
N THR A 24 6.23 -11.49 12.68
CA THR A 24 5.24 -10.44 12.35
C THR A 24 4.04 -11.03 11.62
N ASP A 25 2.88 -11.06 12.30
CA ASP A 25 1.63 -11.56 11.71
C ASP A 25 0.96 -10.55 10.78
N PHE A 26 1.04 -9.26 11.10
CA PHE A 26 0.51 -8.19 10.26
C PHE A 26 1.36 -6.93 10.36
N GLY A 27 1.33 -6.12 9.31
CA GLY A 27 2.01 -4.83 9.34
C GLY A 27 1.99 -4.16 7.99
N GLU A 28 2.23 -2.86 8.02
CA GLU A 28 2.45 -2.09 6.81
C GLU A 28 3.84 -1.48 6.82
N LEU A 29 4.49 -1.58 5.67
CA LEU A 29 5.91 -1.31 5.55
C LEU A 29 6.21 0.09 5.04
N MET A 30 5.19 0.88 4.67
CA MET A 30 5.37 2.23 4.16
C MET A 30 5.53 3.27 5.28
N ALA A 31 6.46 4.20 5.08
CA ALA A 31 6.72 5.30 6.00
C ALA A 31 5.73 6.46 5.80
N GLY A 32 5.53 7.23 6.87
CA GLY A 32 4.72 8.44 6.87
C GLY A 32 3.24 8.23 7.20
N MET A 33 2.83 7.05 7.68
CA MET A 33 1.44 6.84 8.10
C MET A 33 1.11 7.72 9.31
N THR A 34 0.06 8.54 9.19
CA THR A 34 -0.41 9.46 10.24
C THR A 34 -1.78 9.06 10.77
N PHE A 35 -2.00 9.37 12.05
CA PHE A 35 -3.22 9.05 12.78
C PHE A 35 -3.94 10.34 13.17
N GLY A 36 -5.25 10.38 12.90
CA GLY A 36 -6.12 11.49 13.28
C GLY A 36 -7.58 11.13 13.06
N HIS A 37 -8.33 12.02 12.41
CA HIS A 37 -9.71 11.72 11.99
C HIS A 37 -9.77 10.62 10.90
N LYS A 38 -8.65 10.38 10.21
CA LYS A 38 -8.47 9.37 9.16
C LYS A 38 -7.06 8.79 9.27
N LEU A 39 -6.84 7.65 8.61
CA LEU A 39 -5.53 7.03 8.45
C LEU A 39 -5.01 7.37 7.05
N GLU A 40 -3.96 8.20 6.98
CA GLU A 40 -3.42 8.76 5.74
C GLU A 40 -1.88 8.68 5.75
N TYR A 41 -1.23 9.15 4.69
CA TYR A 41 0.22 9.33 4.67
C TYR A 41 0.55 10.81 4.61
N ASP A 42 1.56 11.22 5.37
CA ASP A 42 2.27 12.47 5.12
C ASP A 42 2.89 12.46 3.72
N PRO A 43 3.09 13.64 3.12
CA PRO A 43 3.73 13.73 1.81
C PRO A 43 5.04 12.95 1.72
N VAL A 44 5.35 12.40 0.54
CA VAL A 44 6.63 11.68 0.31
C VAL A 44 7.79 12.62 0.67
N PRO A 45 8.66 12.23 1.63
CA PRO A 45 9.83 13.04 1.97
C PRO A 45 10.74 13.26 0.75
N GLY A 46 11.25 14.48 0.58
CA GLY A 46 12.07 14.84 -0.59
C GLY A 46 13.41 14.09 -0.69
N ASP A 47 13.86 13.48 0.40
CA ASP A 47 15.06 12.65 0.53
C ASP A 47 14.74 11.13 0.53
N SER A 48 13.52 10.74 0.16
CA SER A 48 13.14 9.34 0.05
C SER A 48 14.05 8.58 -0.92
N PRO A 49 14.43 7.32 -0.59
CA PRO A 49 15.32 6.53 -1.44
C PRO A 49 14.65 6.19 -2.77
N THR A 50 15.48 5.86 -3.75
CA THR A 50 15.02 5.31 -5.04
C THR A 50 15.53 3.89 -5.22
N ILE A 51 14.72 3.05 -5.86
CA ILE A 51 15.04 1.68 -6.23
C ILE A 51 14.64 1.44 -7.70
N LEU A 52 15.13 0.37 -8.33
CA LEU A 52 14.78 0.10 -9.72
C LEU A 52 13.28 -0.22 -9.84
N CYS A 53 12.67 0.16 -10.96
CA CYS A 53 11.25 -0.05 -11.24
C CYS A 53 10.82 -1.53 -11.06
N ALA A 54 11.66 -2.47 -11.49
CA ALA A 54 11.42 -3.89 -11.28
C ALA A 54 11.36 -4.25 -9.78
N ASP A 55 12.27 -3.71 -8.98
CA ASP A 55 12.33 -3.95 -7.54
C ASP A 55 11.17 -3.26 -6.82
N TRP A 56 10.82 -2.03 -7.23
CA TRP A 56 9.68 -1.27 -6.70
C TRP A 56 8.36 -2.04 -6.85
N TRP A 57 8.18 -2.68 -8.00
CA TRP A 57 6.98 -3.47 -8.31
C TRP A 57 6.85 -4.72 -7.44
N GLU A 58 7.96 -5.41 -7.20
CA GLU A 58 8.01 -6.65 -6.40
C GLU A 58 8.26 -6.39 -4.91
N GLN A 59 8.50 -5.14 -4.49
CA GLN A 59 8.80 -4.81 -3.10
C GLN A 59 7.57 -5.08 -2.19
N PRO A 60 7.75 -5.81 -1.07
CA PRO A 60 6.73 -5.96 -0.04
C PRO A 60 6.31 -4.61 0.56
N VAL A 61 5.01 -4.44 0.76
CA VAL A 61 4.43 -3.20 1.32
C VAL A 61 3.43 -3.47 2.44
N PHE A 62 2.90 -4.68 2.50
CA PHE A 62 1.91 -5.10 3.48
C PHE A 62 2.15 -6.55 3.90
N ILE A 63 1.90 -6.87 5.15
CA ILE A 63 2.01 -8.21 5.71
C ILE A 63 0.70 -8.54 6.40
N ARG A 64 0.23 -9.76 6.19
CA ARG A 64 -0.90 -10.33 6.90
C ARG A 64 -0.84 -11.85 6.89
N ASP A 65 -1.17 -12.46 8.03
CA ASP A 65 -1.16 -13.91 8.24
C ASP A 65 0.17 -14.54 7.80
N LYS A 66 1.28 -13.88 8.16
CA LYS A 66 2.67 -14.23 7.79
C LYS A 66 2.93 -14.28 6.28
N LYS A 67 2.10 -13.60 5.48
CA LYS A 67 2.29 -13.43 4.04
C LYS A 67 2.61 -11.99 3.73
N ALA A 68 3.66 -11.78 2.96
CA ALA A 68 3.98 -10.50 2.36
C ALA A 68 3.17 -10.28 1.08
N TYR A 69 2.66 -9.07 0.91
CA TYR A 69 1.98 -8.59 -0.28
C TYR A 69 2.81 -7.46 -0.87
N THR A 70 3.09 -7.57 -2.17
CA THR A 70 3.90 -6.60 -2.92
C THR A 70 3.04 -5.48 -3.50
N ARG A 71 3.66 -4.42 -4.04
CA ARG A 71 2.91 -3.40 -4.79
C ARG A 71 2.13 -3.99 -5.96
N LYS A 72 2.74 -4.93 -6.68
CA LYS A 72 2.09 -5.72 -7.73
C LYS A 72 0.82 -6.40 -7.24
N ASP A 73 0.87 -7.03 -6.08
CA ASP A 73 -0.28 -7.72 -5.50
C ASP A 73 -1.43 -6.78 -5.21
N VAL A 74 -1.13 -5.64 -4.59
CA VAL A 74 -2.10 -4.60 -4.25
C VAL A 74 -2.74 -4.01 -5.51
N VAL A 75 -1.92 -3.61 -6.49
CA VAL A 75 -2.39 -3.00 -7.73
C VAL A 75 -3.22 -3.98 -8.56
N LEU A 76 -2.76 -5.22 -8.73
CA LEU A 76 -3.50 -6.22 -9.51
C LEU A 76 -4.76 -6.70 -8.81
N ALA A 77 -4.78 -6.80 -7.48
CA ALA A 77 -6.01 -7.10 -6.74
C ALA A 77 -7.05 -6.00 -6.94
N ALA A 78 -6.66 -4.74 -6.75
CA ALA A 78 -7.57 -3.61 -6.95
C ALA A 78 -8.05 -3.50 -8.40
N ALA A 79 -7.14 -3.56 -9.38
CA ALA A 79 -7.49 -3.36 -10.79
C ALA A 79 -8.30 -4.51 -11.40
N ASN A 80 -8.01 -5.77 -11.02
CA ASN A 80 -8.67 -6.92 -11.65
C ASN A 80 -9.87 -7.43 -10.87
N LYS A 81 -9.95 -7.17 -9.56
CA LYS A 81 -10.92 -7.84 -8.67
C LYS A 81 -11.76 -6.89 -7.82
N ASP A 82 -11.34 -5.64 -7.66
CA ASP A 82 -12.05 -4.62 -6.89
C ASP A 82 -12.49 -3.41 -7.75
N GLY A 83 -12.15 -3.40 -9.04
CA GLY A 83 -12.29 -2.25 -9.93
C GLY A 83 -12.97 -2.60 -11.25
N GLY A 84 -14.29 -2.39 -11.32
CA GLY A 84 -15.06 -2.45 -12.58
C GLY A 84 -16.22 -3.45 -12.54
N ALA A 85 -17.18 -3.30 -13.47
CA ALA A 85 -18.50 -3.94 -13.52
C ALA A 85 -18.57 -5.49 -13.48
N HIS A 86 -17.43 -6.16 -13.32
CA HIS A 86 -17.31 -7.59 -13.07
C HIS A 86 -16.63 -7.78 -11.70
N VAL A 87 -17.44 -7.75 -10.64
CA VAL A 87 -16.99 -8.18 -9.31
C VAL A 87 -17.10 -9.71 -9.31
N ASP A 88 -15.98 -10.38 -9.60
CA ASP A 88 -15.83 -11.78 -9.19
C ASP A 88 -15.75 -11.86 -7.67
N ASN A 89 -16.14 -13.00 -7.08
CA ASN A 89 -16.01 -13.19 -5.63
C ASN A 89 -14.57 -12.87 -5.19
N PRO A 90 -14.39 -12.08 -4.11
CA PRO A 90 -13.07 -11.66 -3.67
C PRO A 90 -12.25 -12.89 -3.28
N ASP A 91 -11.08 -13.05 -3.90
CA ASP A 91 -10.16 -14.12 -3.54
C ASP A 91 -9.41 -13.79 -2.24
N ALA A 92 -8.67 -14.76 -1.70
CA ALA A 92 -7.97 -14.59 -0.44
C ALA A 92 -7.00 -13.39 -0.42
N LYS A 93 -6.43 -13.03 -1.58
CA LYS A 93 -5.53 -11.87 -1.69
C LYS A 93 -6.30 -10.56 -1.60
N LEU A 94 -7.43 -10.42 -2.30
CA LEU A 94 -8.27 -9.23 -2.18
C LEU A 94 -8.87 -9.11 -0.76
N GLN A 95 -9.34 -10.21 -0.18
CA GLN A 95 -9.87 -10.22 1.20
C GLN A 95 -8.82 -9.74 2.22
N ALA A 96 -7.58 -10.24 2.13
CA ALA A 96 -6.49 -9.81 3.01
C ALA A 96 -6.23 -8.30 2.96
N LEU A 97 -6.44 -7.68 1.79
CA LEU A 97 -6.24 -6.26 1.52
C LEU A 97 -7.46 -5.39 1.86
N GLN A 98 -8.67 -5.95 1.89
CA GLN A 98 -9.91 -5.28 2.25
C GLN A 98 -10.18 -5.33 3.75
N GLU A 99 -9.89 -6.45 4.40
CA GLU A 99 -10.16 -6.59 5.83
C GLU A 99 -9.31 -5.64 6.67
N GLY A 100 -9.94 -4.95 7.62
CA GLY A 100 -9.25 -4.01 8.51
C GLY A 100 -8.49 -4.73 9.62
N PHE A 101 -7.23 -4.34 9.82
CA PHE A 101 -6.45 -4.74 11.00
C PHE A 101 -6.43 -3.66 12.08
N TRP A 102 -6.69 -2.39 11.71
CA TRP A 102 -6.92 -1.31 12.67
C TRP A 102 -8.41 -1.21 13.01
N ILE A 103 -8.71 -0.81 14.26
CA ILE A 103 -10.08 -0.54 14.73
C ILE A 103 -10.17 0.93 15.12
N ARG A 104 -11.20 1.63 14.66
CA ARG A 104 -11.52 3.00 15.09
C ARG A 104 -12.80 3.01 15.93
N THR A 105 -12.84 3.91 16.90
CA THR A 105 -14.06 4.22 17.66
C THR A 105 -14.69 5.49 17.08
N VAL A 106 -15.92 5.37 16.60
CA VAL A 106 -16.71 6.49 16.08
C VAL A 106 -17.75 6.88 17.11
N THR A 107 -17.88 8.18 17.38
CA THR A 107 -18.99 8.73 18.17
C THR A 107 -20.04 9.26 17.21
N HIS A 108 -21.24 8.70 17.26
CA HIS A 108 -22.38 9.11 16.44
C HIS A 108 -23.05 10.37 17.03
N ALA A 109 -23.90 11.01 16.22
CA ALA A 109 -24.58 12.25 16.61
C ALA A 109 -25.51 12.08 17.82
N ASP A 110 -25.98 10.86 18.09
CA ASP A 110 -26.79 10.49 19.26
C ASP A 110 -25.94 10.21 20.52
N GLY A 111 -24.62 10.39 20.45
CA GLY A 111 -23.67 10.12 21.53
C GLY A 111 -23.27 8.66 21.67
N THR A 112 -23.83 7.75 20.85
CA THR A 112 -23.42 6.34 20.87
C THR A 112 -22.03 6.17 20.30
N LYS A 113 -21.24 5.28 20.91
CA LYS A 113 -19.90 4.92 20.44
C LYS A 113 -19.95 3.54 19.79
N LYS A 114 -19.43 3.45 18.57
CA LYS A 114 -19.31 2.19 17.84
C LYS A 114 -17.86 1.97 17.43
N THR A 115 -17.39 0.73 17.56
CA THR A 115 -16.11 0.32 16.98
C THR A 115 -16.35 -0.23 15.58
N GLU A 116 -15.47 0.14 14.66
CA GLU A 116 -15.49 -0.38 13.29
C GLU A 116 -14.07 -0.59 12.76
N PRO A 117 -13.84 -1.64 11.97
CA PRO A 117 -12.55 -1.87 11.35
C PRO A 117 -12.27 -0.84 10.25
N LEU A 118 -11.01 -0.41 10.16
CA LEU A 118 -10.51 0.38 9.04
C LEU A 118 -10.22 -0.58 7.87
N ALA A 119 -11.27 -0.85 7.10
CA ALA A 119 -11.23 -1.68 5.90
C ALA A 119 -10.58 -0.96 4.71
N ASP A 120 -10.48 -1.68 3.59
CA ASP A 120 -10.00 -1.22 2.29
C ASP A 120 -8.61 -0.60 2.34
N ASN A 121 -7.69 -1.31 3.03
CA ASN A 121 -6.31 -0.87 3.21
C ASN A 121 -5.61 -0.60 1.88
N HIS A 122 -5.93 -1.34 0.83
CA HIS A 122 -5.35 -1.13 -0.49
C HIS A 122 -5.62 0.27 -1.06
N PHE A 123 -6.74 0.94 -0.78
CA PHE A 123 -7.01 2.28 -1.35
C PHE A 123 -6.00 3.33 -0.88
N ARG A 124 -5.66 3.35 0.41
CA ARG A 124 -4.63 4.28 0.89
C ARG A 124 -3.25 3.92 0.36
N MET A 125 -2.94 2.62 0.25
CA MET A 125 -1.68 2.18 -0.34
C MET A 125 -1.55 2.62 -1.81
N LEU A 126 -2.61 2.50 -2.60
CA LEU A 126 -2.64 2.96 -3.99
C LEU A 126 -2.38 4.46 -4.11
N ARG A 127 -2.94 5.29 -3.20
CA ARG A 127 -2.64 6.73 -3.17
C ARG A 127 -1.16 6.98 -2.89
N ARG A 128 -0.56 6.25 -1.96
CA ARG A 128 0.88 6.35 -1.67
C ARG A 128 1.73 5.92 -2.87
N PHE A 129 1.37 4.85 -3.56
CA PHE A 129 2.08 4.41 -4.76
C PHE A 129 2.01 5.47 -5.87
N ALA A 130 0.84 6.08 -6.06
CA ALA A 130 0.69 7.17 -7.03
C ALA A 130 1.60 8.36 -6.68
N GLU A 131 1.67 8.75 -5.41
CA GLU A 131 2.54 9.83 -4.95
C GLU A 131 4.04 9.50 -5.14
N GLU A 132 4.47 8.27 -4.85
CA GLU A 132 5.83 7.79 -5.12
C GLU A 132 6.20 7.92 -6.61
N LEU A 133 5.29 7.51 -7.51
CA LEU A 133 5.49 7.63 -8.95
C LEU A 133 5.55 9.10 -9.39
N LEU A 134 4.65 9.95 -8.89
CA LEU A 134 4.64 11.38 -9.18
C LEU A 134 5.85 12.11 -8.59
N SER A 135 6.48 11.57 -7.55
CA SER A 135 7.72 12.09 -6.96
C SER A 135 8.98 11.57 -7.64
N SER A 136 8.85 10.60 -8.56
CA SER A 136 9.97 9.98 -9.27
C SER A 136 10.41 10.80 -10.48
N LYS A 137 11.39 11.69 -10.27
CA LYS A 137 11.88 12.63 -11.30
C LYS A 137 12.30 11.96 -12.62
N GLU A 138 12.98 10.81 -12.56
CA GLU A 138 13.40 10.11 -13.78
C GLU A 138 12.22 9.54 -14.58
N LEU A 139 11.12 9.18 -13.91
CA LEU A 139 9.88 8.78 -14.58
C LEU A 139 9.24 9.96 -15.31
N LEU A 140 9.18 11.13 -14.67
CA LEU A 140 8.60 12.33 -15.27
C LEU A 140 9.36 12.78 -16.52
N LYS A 141 10.70 12.66 -16.52
CA LYS A 141 11.54 12.94 -17.69
C LYS A 141 11.25 12.06 -18.91
N LEU A 142 10.51 10.95 -18.76
CA LEU A 142 10.09 10.12 -19.90
C LEU A 142 8.81 10.61 -20.59
N ALA A 143 8.08 11.55 -19.95
CA ALA A 143 6.88 12.15 -20.49
C ALA A 143 7.16 13.41 -21.33
N ASP A 144 8.37 13.97 -21.19
CA ASP A 144 8.92 15.07 -21.99
C ASP A 144 9.55 14.57 -23.30
#